data_AF-A0A960RY15-F1
#
_entry.id   AF-A0A960RY15-F1
#
_cell.length_a   1.000
_cell.length_b   1.000
_cell.length_c   1.000
_cell.angle_alpha   90.00
_cell.angle_beta   90.00
_cell.angle_gamma   90.00
#
_symmetry.space_group_name_H-M   'P 1'
#
loop_
_entity.id
_entity.type
_entity.pdbx_description
1 polymer ?
#
loop_
_entity_poly.entity_id
_entity_poly.type
_entity_poly.pdbx_seq_one_letter_code
_entity_poly.pdbx_strand_id
1 'polypeptide(L)'
;YGCTKVEFEEGTPLEIVRKHELGFFSGTARGPAYGTGIFRYENESGARLANLSWYGDSKIAQKELSCYYNGGCSFVDAHKMPDVHVLARYSDIQDSPAAIIECAVGKGKALLCGVHPEYAPHFLEKNDPHLSGLRQRLEKVNEGRRLLFTQMIEKVLCTN
;
A
#
# COMPACT_ATOMS: atom_id res chain seq x y z
N TYR A 1 -7.42 5.85 8.98
CA TYR A 1 -8.36 6.99 8.90
C TYR A 1 -9.14 7.03 7.58
N GLY A 2 -8.51 6.83 6.40
CA GLY A 2 -9.22 6.83 5.11
C GLY A 2 -10.25 5.70 4.91
N CYS A 3 -10.30 4.73 5.81
CA CYS A 3 -11.29 3.64 5.82
C CYS A 3 -12.17 3.75 7.05
N THR A 4 -13.44 3.32 6.94
CA THR A 4 -14.41 3.36 8.06
C THR A 4 -14.02 2.43 9.20
N LYS A 5 -13.30 1.35 8.91
CA LYS A 5 -12.73 0.44 9.90
C LYS A 5 -11.24 0.23 9.67
N VAL A 6 -10.47 0.21 10.76
CA VAL A 6 -9.09 -0.25 10.79
C VAL A 6 -9.03 -1.48 11.69
N GLU A 7 -8.38 -2.53 11.20
CA GLU A 7 -7.99 -3.73 11.95
C GLU A 7 -6.49 -3.87 11.79
N PHE A 8 -5.72 -3.39 12.77
CA PHE A 8 -4.27 -3.46 12.74
C PHE A 8 -3.75 -4.27 13.92
N GLU A 9 -2.87 -5.24 13.66
CA GLU A 9 -2.22 -6.03 14.71
C GLU A 9 -3.23 -6.63 15.72
N GLU A 10 -4.39 -7.07 15.23
CA GLU A 10 -5.48 -7.61 16.05
C GLU A 10 -5.00 -8.83 16.87
N GLY A 11 -5.30 -8.82 18.16
CA GLY A 11 -4.86 -9.83 19.12
C GLY A 11 -3.42 -9.69 19.62
N THR A 12 -2.69 -8.65 19.22
CA THR A 12 -1.32 -8.39 19.70
C THR A 12 -1.24 -7.13 20.58
N PRO A 13 -0.14 -6.90 21.31
CA PRO A 13 0.04 -5.66 22.09
C PRO A 13 0.00 -4.36 21.25
N LEU A 14 0.12 -4.46 19.92
CA LEU A 14 0.08 -3.32 19.00
C LEU A 14 -1.32 -3.09 18.39
N GLU A 15 -2.34 -3.75 18.92
CA GLU A 15 -3.70 -3.75 18.36
C GLU A 15 -4.29 -2.33 18.20
N ILE A 16 -4.81 -2.07 16.99
CA ILE A 16 -5.66 -0.94 16.70
C ILE A 16 -6.88 -1.44 15.91
N VAL A 17 -7.96 -1.75 16.61
CA VAL A 17 -9.27 -2.07 16.02
C VAL A 17 -10.25 -0.95 16.32
N ARG A 18 -10.53 -0.09 15.34
CA ARG A 18 -11.38 1.11 15.54
C ARG A 18 -12.19 1.46 14.30
N LYS A 19 -13.25 2.23 14.52
CA LYS A 19 -14.02 2.88 13.46
C LYS A 19 -13.60 4.34 13.31
N HIS A 20 -13.66 4.86 12.09
CA HIS A 20 -13.33 6.25 11.77
C HIS A 20 -14.44 6.91 10.94
N GLU A 21 -14.56 8.22 11.10
CA GLU A 21 -15.61 9.03 10.46
C GLU A 21 -15.28 9.43 9.01
N LEU A 22 -14.00 9.58 8.63
CA LEU A 22 -13.62 10.06 7.30
C LEU A 22 -14.04 9.09 6.19
N GLY A 23 -13.67 7.81 6.32
CA GLY A 23 -14.32 6.72 5.59
C GLY A 23 -14.40 6.83 4.07
N PHE A 24 -13.39 7.40 3.38
CA PHE A 24 -13.35 7.42 1.90
C PHE A 24 -13.60 6.03 1.29
N PHE A 25 -13.03 5.00 1.92
CA PHE A 25 -13.42 3.62 1.72
C PHE A 25 -14.36 3.17 2.84
N SER A 26 -15.56 2.73 2.48
CA SER A 26 -16.57 2.24 3.43
C SER A 26 -16.25 0.88 4.06
N GLY A 27 -15.18 0.22 3.61
CA GLY A 27 -14.71 -1.07 4.12
C GLY A 27 -13.57 -0.97 5.15
N THR A 28 -12.86 -2.09 5.28
CA THR A 28 -11.83 -2.27 6.31
C THR A 28 -10.43 -2.18 5.71
N ALA A 29 -9.57 -1.36 6.31
CA ALA A 29 -8.12 -1.48 6.17
C ALA A 29 -7.62 -2.51 7.18
N ARG A 30 -7.14 -3.66 6.69
CA ARG A 30 -6.59 -4.73 7.54
C ARG A 30 -5.08 -4.80 7.39
N GLY A 31 -4.36 -4.66 8.50
CA GLY A 31 -2.90 -4.66 8.52
C GLY A 31 -2.29 -5.38 9.74
N PRO A 32 -0.98 -5.63 9.70
CA PRO A 32 -0.11 -5.46 8.54
C PRO A 32 -0.49 -6.46 7.43
N ALA A 33 -0.48 -6.03 6.17
CA ALA A 33 -0.83 -6.87 5.01
C ALA A 33 -0.06 -8.20 4.97
N TYR A 34 1.19 -8.20 5.43
CA TYR A 34 2.05 -9.38 5.45
C TYR A 34 1.91 -10.27 6.69
N GLY A 35 0.98 -9.96 7.58
CA GLY A 35 0.70 -10.72 8.79
C GLY A 35 0.97 -9.95 10.08
N THR A 36 0.29 -10.36 11.14
CA THR A 36 0.43 -9.83 12.50
C THR A 36 1.76 -10.24 13.13
N GLY A 37 2.25 -9.43 14.06
CA GLY A 37 3.48 -9.70 14.81
C GLY A 37 4.77 -9.50 13.99
N ILE A 38 4.68 -8.94 12.78
CA ILE A 38 5.82 -8.62 11.92
C ILE A 38 6.24 -7.16 12.10
N PHE A 39 5.29 -6.25 12.29
CA PHE A 39 5.57 -4.84 12.41
C PHE A 39 6.21 -4.51 13.77
N ARG A 40 7.14 -3.56 13.79
CA ARG A 40 7.80 -3.05 15.00
C ARG A 40 7.85 -1.53 14.92
N TYR A 41 7.56 -0.86 16.03
CA TYR A 41 7.67 0.60 16.11
C TYR A 41 9.11 1.05 16.34
N GLU A 42 9.91 0.18 16.95
CA GLU A 42 11.24 0.50 17.44
C GLU A 42 12.33 0.32 16.38
N ASN A 43 12.04 -0.37 15.28
CA ASN A 43 12.98 -0.63 14.20
C ASN A 43 12.29 -1.05 12.90
N GLU A 44 13.09 -1.19 11.84
CA GLU A 44 12.63 -1.51 10.49
C GLU A 44 12.62 -3.02 10.17
N SER A 45 12.61 -3.90 11.18
CA SER A 45 12.63 -5.36 10.95
C SER A 45 11.39 -5.90 10.22
N GLY A 46 10.27 -5.17 10.29
CA GLY A 46 9.06 -5.47 9.53
C GLY A 46 9.11 -4.99 8.08
N ALA A 47 10.08 -4.14 7.74
CA ALA A 47 10.19 -3.53 6.42
C ALA A 47 10.54 -4.55 5.35
N ARG A 48 9.95 -4.39 4.16
CA ARG A 48 10.21 -5.27 3.02
C ARG A 48 9.93 -4.59 1.69
N LEU A 49 10.29 -5.30 0.63
CA LEU A 49 9.88 -4.97 -0.73
C LEU A 49 8.56 -5.69 -0.99
N ALA A 50 7.50 -4.92 -1.21
CA ALA A 50 6.19 -5.45 -1.58
C ALA A 50 6.04 -5.50 -3.10
N ASN A 51 5.64 -6.66 -3.64
CA ASN A 51 5.43 -6.84 -5.07
C ASN A 51 3.96 -6.58 -5.43
N LEU A 52 3.74 -5.83 -6.51
CA LEU A 52 2.42 -5.37 -6.90
C LEU A 52 2.08 -5.80 -8.33
N SER A 53 0.86 -6.27 -8.51
CA SER A 53 0.22 -6.35 -9.82
C SER A 53 -0.66 -5.11 -9.99
N TRP A 54 -0.36 -4.29 -10.99
CA TRP A 54 -1.12 -3.08 -11.31
C TRP A 54 -2.17 -3.35 -12.38
N TYR A 55 -3.37 -2.82 -12.16
CA TYR A 55 -4.56 -2.99 -13.00
C TYR A 55 -5.15 -1.65 -13.47
N GLY A 56 -4.57 -0.52 -13.08
CA GLY A 56 -5.02 0.79 -13.56
C GLY A 56 -4.65 1.03 -15.02
N ASP A 57 -5.43 1.88 -15.70
CA ASP A 57 -5.22 2.28 -17.09
C ASP A 57 -3.83 2.92 -17.27
N SER A 58 -2.83 2.21 -17.80
CA SER A 58 -1.48 2.78 -17.92
C SER A 58 -0.51 2.05 -18.85
N LYS A 59 0.54 2.79 -19.24
CA LYS A 59 1.70 2.40 -20.05
C LYS A 59 2.77 1.60 -19.27
N ILE A 60 2.55 1.28 -17.99
CA ILE A 60 3.54 0.58 -17.14
C ILE A 60 3.45 -0.95 -17.23
N ALA A 61 2.61 -1.45 -18.14
CA ALA A 61 2.48 -2.88 -18.42
C ALA A 61 3.87 -3.52 -18.61
N GLN A 62 4.08 -4.68 -17.96
CA GLN A 62 5.31 -5.49 -18.03
C GLN A 62 6.52 -4.97 -17.21
N LYS A 63 6.36 -3.98 -16.33
CA LYS A 63 7.43 -3.59 -15.38
C LYS A 63 7.29 -4.31 -14.04
N GLU A 64 8.42 -4.59 -13.40
CA GLU A 64 8.44 -4.96 -11.98
C GLU A 64 7.99 -3.77 -11.15
N LEU A 65 6.79 -3.86 -10.57
CA LEU A 65 6.23 -2.84 -9.70
C LEU A 65 6.39 -3.32 -8.27
N SER A 66 7.37 -2.77 -7.59
CA SER A 66 7.60 -3.06 -6.19
C SER A 66 7.88 -1.77 -5.43
N CYS A 67 7.42 -1.72 -4.18
CA CYS A 67 7.54 -0.55 -3.32
C CYS A 67 8.08 -0.92 -1.95
N TYR A 68 8.56 0.09 -1.25
CA TYR A 68 8.80 -0.02 0.18
C TYR A 68 7.48 -0.32 0.89
N TYR A 69 7.52 -1.25 1.82
CA TYR A 69 6.43 -1.57 2.73
C TYR A 69 6.97 -1.62 4.14
N ASN A 70 6.30 -0.94 5.06
CA ASN A 70 6.46 -1.18 6.49
C ASN A 70 5.12 -0.93 7.21
N GLY A 71 4.46 -1.99 7.69
CA GLY A 71 3.25 -1.88 8.50
C GLY A 71 1.96 -1.48 7.77
N GLY A 72 1.97 -1.32 6.44
CA GLY A 72 0.77 -0.92 5.72
C GLY A 72 -0.30 -2.02 5.60
N CYS A 73 -1.49 -1.65 5.12
CA CYS A 73 -2.68 -2.49 5.13
C CYS A 73 -3.00 -3.14 3.77
N SER A 74 -4.03 -3.97 3.77
CA SER A 74 -4.80 -4.36 2.60
C SER A 74 -6.25 -3.88 2.75
N PHE A 75 -6.93 -3.66 1.62
CA PHE A 75 -8.31 -3.20 1.60
C PHE A 75 -9.26 -4.38 1.42
N VAL A 76 -9.91 -4.78 2.52
CA VAL A 76 -10.74 -5.98 2.59
C VAL A 76 -11.97 -5.82 1.70
N ASP A 77 -12.22 -6.82 0.84
CA ASP A 77 -13.39 -6.87 -0.05
C ASP A 77 -13.60 -5.66 -0.95
N ALA A 78 -12.55 -4.86 -1.21
CA ALA A 78 -12.65 -3.64 -2.00
C ALA A 78 -13.27 -3.87 -3.40
N HIS A 79 -12.99 -5.01 -4.02
CA HIS A 79 -13.54 -5.41 -5.32
C HIS A 79 -15.06 -5.64 -5.35
N LYS A 80 -15.71 -5.75 -4.18
CA LYS A 80 -17.16 -5.92 -4.05
C LYS A 80 -17.88 -4.58 -3.90
N MET A 81 -17.15 -3.49 -3.71
CA MET A 81 -17.74 -2.18 -3.46
C MET A 81 -17.95 -1.43 -4.80
N PRO A 82 -19.15 -0.92 -5.09
CA PRO A 82 -19.46 -0.32 -6.39
C PRO A 82 -18.69 0.97 -6.67
N ASP A 83 -18.39 1.76 -5.64
CA ASP A 83 -17.70 3.05 -5.74
C ASP A 83 -16.17 2.92 -5.60
N VAL A 84 -15.63 1.71 -5.73
CA VAL A 84 -14.23 1.41 -5.50
C VAL A 84 -13.64 0.64 -6.67
N HIS A 85 -12.52 1.12 -7.17
CA HIS A 85 -11.74 0.45 -8.20
C HIS A 85 -10.40 -0.01 -7.63
N VAL A 86 -10.09 -1.30 -7.75
CA VAL A 86 -8.80 -1.86 -7.27
C VAL A 86 -7.73 -1.60 -8.32
N LEU A 87 -6.77 -0.74 -7.98
CA LEU A 87 -5.67 -0.36 -8.88
C LEU A 87 -4.47 -1.27 -8.77
N ALA A 88 -4.20 -1.81 -7.59
CA ALA A 88 -3.11 -2.76 -7.39
C ALA A 88 -3.45 -3.81 -6.35
N ARG A 89 -2.86 -4.99 -6.51
CA ARG A 89 -2.90 -6.09 -5.54
C ARG A 89 -1.49 -6.52 -5.16
N TYR A 90 -1.31 -6.97 -3.93
CA TYR A 90 -0.08 -7.64 -3.53
C TYR A 90 0.05 -8.96 -4.29
N SER A 91 1.08 -9.12 -5.11
CA SER A 91 1.25 -10.31 -5.96
C SER A 91 1.98 -11.45 -5.25
N ASP A 92 2.61 -11.16 -4.11
CA ASP A 92 3.40 -12.08 -3.28
C ASP A 92 2.69 -12.48 -1.98
N ILE A 93 1.40 -12.14 -1.85
CA ILE A 93 0.53 -12.54 -0.73
C ILE A 93 -0.58 -13.44 -1.27
N GLN A 94 -0.92 -14.49 -0.52
CA GLN A 94 -2.04 -15.38 -0.84
C GLN A 94 -3.33 -14.59 -1.07
N ASP A 95 -4.15 -15.02 -2.03
CA ASP A 95 -5.40 -14.38 -2.46
C ASP A 95 -5.26 -12.97 -3.07
N SER A 96 -4.02 -12.52 -3.27
CA SER A 96 -3.67 -11.25 -3.88
C SER A 96 -4.53 -10.07 -3.39
N PRO A 97 -4.48 -9.74 -2.10
CA PRO A 97 -5.36 -8.74 -1.50
C PRO A 97 -5.09 -7.34 -2.09
N ALA A 98 -6.11 -6.48 -2.07
CA ALA A 98 -6.02 -5.13 -2.64
C ALA A 98 -5.00 -4.28 -1.86
N ALA A 99 -4.01 -3.74 -2.57
CA ALA A 99 -2.92 -2.93 -2.05
C ALA A 99 -3.12 -1.43 -2.31
N ILE A 100 -3.77 -1.10 -3.43
CA ILE A 100 -4.07 0.28 -3.82
C ILE A 100 -5.48 0.32 -4.39
N ILE A 101 -6.30 1.26 -3.92
CA ILE A 101 -7.68 1.44 -4.37
C ILE A 101 -7.95 2.91 -4.71
N GLU A 102 -8.81 3.11 -5.70
CA GLU A 102 -9.46 4.38 -6.01
C GLU A 102 -10.88 4.35 -5.48
N CYS A 103 -11.27 5.36 -4.71
CA CYS A 103 -12.63 5.51 -4.17
C CYS A 103 -13.26 6.75 -4.79
N ALA A 104 -14.48 6.64 -5.31
CA ALA A 104 -15.27 7.81 -5.67
C ALA A 104 -15.74 8.54 -4.40
N VAL A 105 -15.50 9.86 -4.31
CA VAL A 105 -15.83 10.67 -3.13
C VAL A 105 -16.48 11.98 -3.57
N GLY A 106 -17.81 12.06 -3.46
CA GLY A 106 -18.57 13.23 -3.92
C GLY A 106 -18.33 13.49 -5.41
N LYS A 107 -17.79 14.66 -5.75
CA LYS A 107 -17.42 15.04 -7.13
C LYS A 107 -15.98 14.67 -7.51
N GLY A 108 -15.23 14.10 -6.57
CA GLY A 108 -13.82 13.78 -6.74
C GLY A 108 -13.56 12.31 -6.46
N LYS A 109 -12.30 12.02 -6.16
CA LYS A 109 -11.83 10.67 -5.83
C LYS A 109 -10.74 10.74 -4.77
N ALA A 110 -10.53 9.62 -4.08
CA ALA A 110 -9.41 9.41 -3.17
C ALA A 110 -8.63 8.17 -3.60
N LEU A 111 -7.31 8.24 -3.60
CA LEU A 111 -6.46 7.05 -3.69
C LEU A 111 -5.98 6.66 -2.30
N LEU A 112 -6.17 5.40 -1.94
CA LEU A 112 -5.64 4.82 -0.72
C LEU A 112 -4.65 3.71 -1.09
N CYS A 113 -3.52 3.66 -0.38
CA CYS A 113 -2.49 2.65 -0.59
C CYS A 113 -1.99 2.09 0.75
N GLY A 114 -1.64 0.81 0.74
CA GLY A 114 -1.00 0.11 1.86
C GLY A 114 0.51 -0.06 1.68
N VAL A 115 1.07 0.47 0.61
CA VAL A 115 2.52 0.54 0.35
C VAL A 115 2.99 1.99 0.42
N HIS A 116 4.31 2.22 0.41
CA HIS A 116 4.91 3.55 0.41
C HIS A 116 5.60 3.87 -0.93
N PRO A 117 4.86 4.17 -2.01
CA PRO A 117 5.43 4.52 -3.32
C PRO A 117 6.21 5.84 -3.30
N GLU A 118 5.98 6.69 -2.29
CA GLU A 118 6.72 7.92 -2.01
C GLU A 118 8.14 7.64 -1.47
N TYR A 119 8.38 6.47 -0.86
CA TYR A 119 9.67 6.13 -0.27
C TYR A 119 10.67 5.68 -1.35
N ALA A 120 11.58 6.58 -1.71
CA ALA A 120 12.71 6.28 -2.58
C ALA A 120 13.86 5.61 -1.82
N PRO A 121 14.71 4.80 -2.50
CA PRO A 121 15.78 4.06 -1.84
C PRO A 121 16.77 4.92 -1.04
N HIS A 122 16.96 6.18 -1.44
CA HIS A 122 17.89 7.09 -0.77
C HIS A 122 17.39 7.62 0.57
N PHE A 123 16.09 7.46 0.90
CA PHE A 123 15.54 7.78 2.22
C PHE A 123 15.79 6.68 3.26
N LEU A 124 16.22 5.48 2.85
CA LEU A 124 16.52 4.41 3.79
C LEU A 124 17.91 4.62 4.42
N GLU A 125 17.96 4.53 5.75
CA GLU A 125 19.17 4.63 6.53
C GLU A 125 20.20 3.58 6.12
N LYS A 126 21.39 4.03 5.73
CA LYS A 126 22.45 3.14 5.17
C LYS A 126 22.97 2.14 6.18
N ASN A 127 22.99 2.52 7.44
CA ASN A 127 23.63 1.76 8.52
C ASN A 127 22.61 0.98 9.36
N ASP A 128 21.33 0.97 8.97
CA ASP A 128 20.34 0.12 9.64
C ASP A 128 20.53 -1.34 9.20
N PRO A 129 20.84 -2.26 10.14
CA PRO A 129 21.04 -3.67 9.80
C PRO A 129 19.81 -4.33 9.16
N HIS A 130 18.60 -3.88 9.48
CA HIS A 130 17.34 -4.39 8.93
C HIS A 130 17.10 -3.96 7.47
N LEU A 131 17.76 -2.90 7.02
CA LEU A 131 17.56 -2.32 5.68
C LEU A 131 18.66 -2.67 4.67
N SER A 132 19.80 -3.19 5.14
CA SER A 132 21.03 -3.39 4.35
C SER A 132 20.83 -4.10 3.00
N GLY A 133 19.98 -5.14 2.95
CA GLY A 133 19.61 -5.82 1.69
C GLY A 133 18.39 -5.23 0.98
N LEU A 134 17.48 -4.61 1.73
CA LEU A 134 16.25 -4.04 1.20
C LEU A 134 16.53 -2.82 0.32
N ARG A 135 17.43 -1.94 0.76
CA ARG A 135 17.83 -0.76 0.00
C ARG A 135 18.37 -1.12 -1.38
N GLN A 136 19.30 -2.07 -1.48
CA GLN A 136 19.87 -2.49 -2.75
C GLN A 136 18.81 -3.07 -3.70
N ARG A 137 17.84 -3.82 -3.15
CA ARG A 137 16.71 -4.33 -3.94
C ARG A 137 15.80 -3.21 -4.44
N LEU A 138 15.49 -2.24 -3.57
CA LEU A 138 14.70 -1.06 -3.94
C LEU A 138 15.38 -0.22 -5.02
N GLU A 139 16.71 -0.08 -4.97
CA GLU A 139 17.48 0.63 -6.01
C GLU A 139 17.27 0.00 -7.40
N LYS A 140 17.22 -1.33 -7.50
CA LYS A 140 17.02 -2.06 -8.77
C LYS A 140 15.63 -1.83 -9.38
N VAL A 141 14.60 -1.66 -8.55
CA VAL A 141 13.20 -1.52 -8.99
C VAL A 141 12.70 -0.07 -8.91
N ASN A 142 13.58 0.89 -8.60
CA ASN A 142 13.21 2.27 -8.29
C ASN A 142 12.49 2.98 -9.45
N GLU A 143 12.81 2.62 -10.70
CA GLU A 143 12.13 3.18 -11.87
C GLU A 143 10.68 2.72 -11.95
N GLY A 144 10.39 1.45 -11.65
CA GLY A 144 9.02 0.93 -11.54
C GLY A 144 8.23 1.65 -10.47
N ARG A 145 8.83 1.85 -9.28
CA ARG A 145 8.23 2.67 -8.21
C ARG A 145 7.98 4.11 -8.64
N ARG A 146 8.91 4.75 -9.35
CA ARG A 146 8.76 6.13 -9.86
C ARG A 146 7.56 6.24 -10.79
N LEU A 147 7.46 5.32 -11.75
CA LEU A 147 6.36 5.26 -12.70
C LEU A 147 5.03 5.03 -11.97
N LEU A 148 4.97 4.08 -11.04
CA LEU A 148 3.77 3.83 -10.23
C LEU A 148 3.33 5.09 -9.48
N PHE A 149 4.24 5.76 -8.77
CA PHE A 149 3.90 6.96 -8.02
C PHE A 149 3.43 8.09 -8.93
N THR A 150 4.08 8.30 -10.07
CA THR A 150 3.64 9.26 -11.08
C THR A 150 2.23 8.94 -11.60
N GLN A 151 1.94 7.67 -11.94
CA GLN A 151 0.61 7.25 -12.38
C GLN A 151 -0.46 7.48 -11.30
N MET A 152 -0.14 7.23 -10.03
CA MET A 152 -1.06 7.52 -8.93
C MET A 152 -1.37 9.02 -8.83
N ILE A 153 -0.36 9.88 -8.96
CA ILE A 153 -0.57 11.34 -8.95
C ILE A 153 -1.38 11.79 -10.16
N GLU A 154 -1.04 11.33 -11.37
CA GLU A 154 -1.81 11.63 -12.58
C GLU A 154 -3.28 11.22 -12.43
N LYS A 155 -3.56 10.05 -11.87
CA LYS A 155 -4.91 9.54 -11.67
C LYS A 155 -5.73 10.40 -10.69
N VAL A 156 -5.10 10.99 -9.67
CA VAL A 156 -5.74 11.97 -8.78
C VAL A 156 -6.00 13.30 -9.51
N LEU A 157 -5.06 13.76 -10.33
CA LEU A 157 -5.15 15.04 -11.04
C LEU A 157 -6.13 15.02 -12.22
N CYS A 158 -6.32 13.88 -12.88
CA CYS A 158 -7.30 13.73 -13.94
C CYS A 158 -8.72 13.72 -13.37
N THR A 159 -9.45 14.81 -13.56
CA THR A 159 -10.91 14.84 -13.41
C THR A 159 -11.55 14.28 -14.67
N ASN A 160 -12.50 13.36 -14.51
CA ASN A 160 -13.35 12.91 -15.62
C ASN A 160 -14.18 14.06 -16.19
#